data_AF-A0A7V4GV60-F1
#
_entry.id   AF-A0A7V4GV60-F1
#
_cell.length_a   1.000
_cell.length_b   1.000
_cell.length_c   1.000
_cell.angle_alpha   90.00
_cell.angle_beta   90.00
_cell.angle_gamma   90.00
#
_symmetry.space_group_name_H-M   'P 1'
#
loop_
_entity.id
_entity.type
_entity.pdbx_description
1 polymer ?
#
loop_
_entity_poly.entity_id
_entity_poly.type
_entity_poly.pdbx_seq_one_letter_code
_entity_poly.pdbx_strand_id
1 'polypeptide(L)' 'PSMPIRPGIVKVKVSIQSAFGRAILANSITMTPGTISVDLIDDTLYVHWINVFTDDPEKYSRIVSGRFENLLKKIFD' A
#
# COMPACT_ATOMS: atom_id res chain seq x y z
N PRO A 1 1.83 1.04 29.80
CA PRO A 1 2.83 1.63 28.86
C PRO A 1 2.14 2.50 27.81
N SER A 2 2.67 3.69 27.52
CA SER A 2 2.14 4.54 26.43
C SER A 2 2.40 3.89 25.08
N MET A 3 1.43 3.93 24.17
CA MET A 3 1.56 3.38 22.81
C MET A 3 1.48 4.54 21.80
N PRO A 4 2.59 5.26 21.53
CA PRO A 4 2.59 6.42 20.64
C PRO A 4 2.50 5.98 19.17
N ILE A 5 1.29 5.67 18.72
CA ILE A 5 0.95 5.34 17.33
C ILE A 5 0.15 6.49 16.68
N ARG A 6 0.23 6.58 15.35
CA ARG A 6 -0.58 7.50 14.54
C ARG A 6 -1.30 6.73 13.43
N PRO A 7 -2.36 5.98 13.75
CA PRO A 7 -3.05 5.17 12.76
C PRO A 7 -3.81 6.04 11.76
N GLY A 8 -3.89 5.58 10.51
CA GLY A 8 -4.60 6.29 9.44
C GLY A 8 -4.89 5.41 8.24
N ILE A 9 -5.73 5.91 7.33
CA ILE A 9 -5.97 5.29 6.03
C ILE A 9 -5.29 6.16 4.98
N VAL A 10 -4.44 5.55 4.17
CA VAL A 10 -3.74 6.20 3.06
C VAL A 10 -4.23 5.65 1.72
N LYS A 11 -4.19 6.48 0.68
CA LYS A 11 -4.63 6.15 -0.68
C LYS A 11 -3.43 5.95 -1.59
N VAL A 12 -3.17 4.74 -2.00
CA VAL A 12 -2.03 4.40 -2.87
C VAL A 12 -2.56 4.17 -4.28
N LYS A 13 -2.12 5.00 -5.24
CA LYS A 13 -2.41 4.75 -6.66
C LYS A 13 -1.58 3.57 -7.13
N VAL A 14 -2.22 2.59 -7.76
CA VAL A 14 -1.57 1.41 -8.31
C VAL A 14 -1.59 1.49 -9.83
N SER A 15 -0.45 1.19 -10.45
CA SER A 15 -0.33 1.25 -11.91
C SER A 15 -0.56 -0.09 -12.62
N ILE A 16 -0.50 -1.20 -11.88
CA ILE A 16 -0.66 -2.56 -12.40
C ILE A 16 -2.11 -2.78 -12.84
N GLN A 17 -2.33 -3.25 -14.06
CA GLN A 17 -3.68 -3.47 -14.61
C GLN A 17 -4.20 -4.89 -14.37
N SER A 18 -3.31 -5.88 -14.35
CA SER A 18 -3.68 -7.28 -14.10
C SER A 18 -4.37 -7.47 -12.74
N ALA A 19 -5.56 -8.09 -12.74
CA ALA A 19 -6.30 -8.42 -11.52
C ALA A 19 -5.48 -9.30 -10.56
N PHE A 20 -4.73 -10.26 -11.10
CA PHE A 20 -3.84 -11.13 -10.31
C PHE A 20 -2.66 -10.35 -9.74
N GLY A 21 -2.04 -9.45 -10.53
CA GLY A 21 -0.97 -8.58 -10.07
C GLY A 21 -1.42 -7.62 -8.96
N ARG A 22 -2.63 -7.07 -9.08
CA ARG A 22 -3.28 -6.25 -8.05
C ARG A 22 -3.51 -7.02 -6.75
N ALA A 23 -3.98 -8.27 -6.83
CA ALA A 23 -4.17 -9.13 -5.66
C ALA A 23 -2.84 -9.44 -4.95
N ILE A 24 -1.78 -9.76 -5.71
CA ILE A 24 -0.45 -10.01 -5.14
C ILE A 24 0.10 -8.72 -4.50
N LEU A 25 -0.09 -7.55 -5.11
CA LEU A 25 0.34 -6.28 -4.54
C LEU A 25 -0.34 -6.01 -3.19
N ALA A 26 -1.67 -6.15 -3.14
CA ALA A 26 -2.44 -5.96 -1.92
C ALA A 26 -1.99 -6.92 -0.80
N ASN A 27 -1.76 -8.19 -1.12
CA ASN A 27 -1.25 -9.17 -0.16
C ASN A 27 0.16 -8.84 0.32
N SER A 28 1.03 -8.38 -0.59
CA SER A 28 2.40 -7.97 -0.25
C SER A 28 2.42 -6.79 0.72
N ILE A 29 1.51 -5.82 0.52
CA ILE A 29 1.33 -4.68 1.43
C ILE A 29 0.79 -5.15 2.79
N THR A 30 -0.21 -6.03 2.82
CA THR A 30 -0.75 -6.58 4.08
C THR A 30 0.31 -7.33 4.90
N MET A 31 1.29 -7.97 4.26
CA MET A 31 2.40 -8.65 4.97
C MET A 31 3.50 -7.70 5.45
N THR A 32 3.45 -6.40 5.10
CA THR A 32 4.38 -5.41 5.63
C THR A 32 3.99 -5.07 7.07
N PRO A 33 4.93 -5.08 8.04
CA PRO A 33 4.58 -4.84 9.44
C PRO A 33 3.86 -3.51 9.65
N GLY A 34 2.65 -3.59 10.23
CA GLY A 34 1.84 -2.42 10.57
C GLY A 34 0.90 -1.93 9.48
N THR A 35 0.77 -2.61 8.34
CA THR A 35 -0.17 -2.25 7.26
C THR A 35 -1.20 -3.34 6.97
N ILE A 36 -2.40 -2.92 6.55
CA ILE A 36 -3.48 -3.81 6.12
C ILE A 36 -4.12 -3.19 4.86
N SER A 37 -4.21 -3.95 3.77
CA SER A 37 -5.00 -3.55 2.60
C SER A 37 -6.48 -3.65 2.91
N VAL A 38 -7.25 -2.58 2.64
CA VAL A 38 -8.67 -2.47 2.98
C VAL A 38 -9.54 -2.75 1.75
N ASP A 39 -9.34 -1.98 0.69
CA ASP A 39 -10.15 -2.08 -0.54
C ASP A 39 -9.38 -1.52 -1.74
N LEU A 40 -9.73 -1.97 -2.94
CA LEU A 40 -9.20 -1.48 -4.20
C LEU A 40 -10.38 -0.97 -5.06
N ILE A 41 -10.48 0.36 -5.18
CA ILE A 41 -11.51 1.01 -5.98
C ILE A 41 -10.82 1.67 -7.17
N ASP A 42 -11.22 1.28 -8.37
CA ASP A 42 -10.57 1.64 -9.63
C ASP A 42 -9.05 1.33 -9.59
N ASP A 43 -8.22 2.37 -9.61
CA ASP A 43 -6.75 2.29 -9.55
C ASP A 43 -6.20 2.75 -8.19
N THR A 44 -7.03 2.78 -7.16
CA THR A 44 -6.65 3.28 -5.82
C THR A 44 -6.83 2.20 -4.75
N LEU A 45 -5.70 1.76 -4.18
CA LEU A 45 -5.67 0.86 -3.04
C LEU A 45 -5.70 1.66 -1.73
N TYR A 46 -6.68 1.36 -0.90
CA TYR A 46 -6.80 1.90 0.45
C TYR A 46 -6.03 1.02 1.43
N VAL A 47 -5.12 1.62 2.18
CA VAL A 47 -4.28 0.90 3.15
C VAL A 47 -4.46 1.52 4.52
N HIS A 48 -4.84 0.69 5.49
CA HIS A 48 -4.77 1.06 6.90
C HIS A 48 -3.32 0.89 7.38
N TRP A 49 -2.75 1.93 7.97
CA TRP A 49 -1.39 1.93 8.48
C TRP A 49 -1.37 2.36 9.94
N ILE A 50 -0.70 1.59 10.79
CA ILE A 50 -0.64 1.82 12.23
C ILE A 50 0.12 3.10 12.62
N ASN A 51 1.05 3.57 11.78
CA ASN A 51 1.84 4.76 12.07
C ASN A 51 2.17 5.54 10.80
N VAL A 52 1.35 6.55 10.50
CA VAL A 52 1.55 7.46 9.39
C VAL A 52 2.60 8.51 9.78
N PHE A 53 3.71 8.54 9.04
CA PHE A 53 4.82 9.47 9.27
C PHE A 53 4.76 10.75 8.44
N THR A 54 3.86 10.80 7.45
CA THR A 54 3.76 11.91 6.49
C THR A 54 2.39 11.93 5.84
N ASP A 55 1.88 13.14 5.59
CA ASP A 55 0.63 13.36 4.85
C ASP A 55 0.86 13.53 3.34
N ASP A 56 2.13 13.46 2.89
CA ASP A 56 2.53 13.57 1.49
C ASP A 56 2.22 12.25 0.74
N PRO A 57 1.32 12.27 -0.26
CA PRO A 57 0.91 11.09 -0.99
C PRO A 57 2.02 10.32 -1.68
N GLU A 58 3.01 11.01 -2.22
CA GLU A 58 4.11 10.35 -2.92
C GLU A 58 5.02 9.64 -1.92
N LYS A 59 5.28 10.28 -0.77
CA LYS A 59 6.15 9.70 0.26
C LYS A 59 5.51 8.50 0.93
N TYR A 60 4.26 8.59 1.38
CA TYR A 60 3.64 7.41 2.00
C TYR A 60 3.47 6.28 0.99
N SER A 61 3.15 6.58 -0.28
CA SER A 61 2.98 5.52 -1.29
C SER A 61 4.29 4.80 -1.56
N ARG A 62 5.40 5.54 -1.65
CA ARG A 62 6.73 4.92 -1.79
C ARG A 62 7.10 4.06 -0.59
N ILE A 63 6.73 4.45 0.63
CA ILE A 63 6.99 3.67 1.85
C ILE A 63 6.16 2.37 1.88
N VAL A 64 4.87 2.47 1.55
CA VAL A 64 3.90 1.37 1.68
C VAL A 64 4.01 0.37 0.52
N SER A 65 4.10 0.84 -0.73
CA SER A 65 4.02 -0.03 -1.93
C SER A 65 5.27 -0.03 -2.82
N GLY A 66 6.14 0.98 -2.70
CA GLY A 66 7.11 1.33 -3.74
C GLY A 66 8.06 0.21 -4.19
N ARG A 67 8.48 -0.68 -3.29
CA ARG A 67 9.33 -1.83 -3.65
C ARG A 67 8.56 -2.91 -4.43
N PHE A 68 7.34 -3.22 -3.99
CA PHE A 68 6.55 -4.30 -4.54
C PHE A 68 5.92 -3.92 -5.87
N GLU A 69 5.44 -2.69 -6.00
CA GLU A 69 4.82 -2.21 -7.25
C GLU A 69 5.81 -2.30 -8.42
N ASN A 70 7.05 -1.82 -8.22
CA ASN A 70 8.10 -1.89 -9.24
C ASN A 70 8.49 -3.33 -9.64
N LEU A 71 8.42 -4.27 -8.70
CA LEU A 71 8.73 -5.68 -8.97
C LEU A 71 7.60 -6.34 -9.76
N LEU A 72 6.36 -6.18 -9.27
CA LEU A 72 5.19 -6.84 -9.84
C LEU A 72 4.85 -6.29 -11.23
N LYS A 73 5.10 -5.00 -11.47
CA LYS A 73 4.94 -4.38 -12.79
C LYS A 73 5.88 -4.96 -13.85
N LYS A 74 7.01 -5.58 -13.49
CA LYS A 74 7.88 -6.28 -14.45
C LYS A 74 7.45 -7.72 -14.75
N ILE A 75 6.58 -8.28 -13.91
CA ILE A 75 6.14 -9.67 -13.97
C ILE A 75 4.79 -9.76 -14.67
N PHE A 76 3.92 -8.78 -14.44
CA PHE A 76 2.51 -8.83 -14.84
C PHE A 76 2.11 -7.78 -15.89
N ASP A 77 2.98 -6.83 -16.20
CA ASP A 77 2.91 -5.94 -17.38
C ASP A 77 4.20 -6.12 -18.21
#